data_AF-A0A956Y0X9-F1
#
_entry.id   AF-A0A956Y0X9-F1
#
_cell.length_a   1.000
_cell.length_b   1.000
_cell.length_c   1.000
_cell.angle_alpha   90.00
_cell.angle_beta   90.00
_cell.angle_gamma   90.00
#
_symmetry.space_group_name_H-M   'P 1'
#
loop_
_entity.id
_entity.type
_entity.pdbx_description
1 polymer ?
#
loop_
_entity_poly.entity_id
_entity_poly.type
_entity_poly.pdbx_seq_one_letter_code
_entity_poly.pdbx_strand_id
1 'polypeptide(L)' 'SSGESGLGLAIVKSIVEAHDGTVRASSKVGEGTTFTILLPA' A
#
# COMPACT_ATOMS: atom_id res chain seq x y z
N SER A 1 -14.28 18.27 -1.36
CA SER A 1 -13.58 17.38 -0.42
C SER A 1 -13.11 16.14 -1.17
N SER A 2 -12.31 16.32 -2.21
CA SER A 2 -11.91 15.26 -3.11
C SER A 2 -10.65 14.63 -2.55
N GLY A 3 -10.80 13.58 -1.74
CA GLY A 3 -9.67 12.77 -1.29
C GLY A 3 -8.83 12.38 -2.50
N GLU A 4 -7.51 12.52 -2.38
CA GLU A 4 -6.54 12.19 -3.42
C GLU A 4 -6.71 10.71 -3.81
N SER A 5 -7.54 10.46 -4.83
CA SER A 5 -8.30 9.24 -5.12
C SER A 5 -7.48 8.01 -5.59
N GLY A 6 -6.19 7.90 -5.23
CA GLY A 6 -5.36 6.78 -5.67
C GLY A 6 -3.87 7.08 -5.79
N LEU A 7 -3.46 8.33 -5.56
CA LEU A 7 -2.05 8.72 -5.65
C LEU A 7 -1.22 8.12 -4.49
N GLY A 8 -1.77 8.11 -3.27
CA GLY A 8 -1.02 7.65 -2.09
C GLY A 8 -0.50 6.21 -2.22
N LEU A 9 -1.36 5.26 -2.59
CA LEU A 9 -0.95 3.87 -2.74
C LEU A 9 -0.05 3.66 -3.97
N ALA A 10 -0.26 4.42 -5.05
CA ALA A 10 0.61 4.38 -6.21
C ALA A 10 2.04 4.84 -5.87
N ILE A 11 2.19 5.93 -5.10
CA ILE A 11 3.49 6.39 -4.60
C ILE A 11 4.14 5.33 -3.71
N VAL A 12 3.39 4.78 -2.73
CA VAL A 12 3.91 3.73 -1.84
C VAL A 12 4.38 2.52 -2.65
N LYS A 13 3.60 2.07 -3.62
CA LYS A 13 3.97 0.94 -4.48
C LYS A 13 5.27 1.21 -5.23
N SER A 14 5.40 2.37 -5.88
CA SER A 14 6.62 2.75 -6.61
C SER A 14 7.85 2.79 -5.70
N ILE A 15 7.73 3.32 -4.48
CA ILE A 15 8.82 3.36 -3.50
C ILE A 15 9.22 1.94 -3.10
N VAL A 16 8.24 1.10 -2.75
CA VAL A 16 8.49 -0.27 -2.29
C VAL A 16 9.14 -1.13 -3.39
N GLU A 17 8.65 -1.02 -4.63
CA GLU A 17 9.24 -1.72 -5.79
C GLU A 17 10.67 -1.24 -6.09
N ALA A 18 10.98 0.05 -5.90
CA ALA A 18 12.33 0.58 -6.06
C ALA A 18 13.34 0.06 -5.02
N HIS A 19 12.85 -0.53 -3.91
CA HIS A 19 13.67 -1.16 -2.88
C HIS A 19 13.59 -2.70 -2.93
N ASP A 20 13.21 -3.27 -4.08
CA ASP A 20 13.02 -4.71 -4.28
C ASP A 20 12.01 -5.34 -3.29
N GLY A 21 11.11 -4.51 -2.77
CA GLY A 21 10.09 -4.90 -1.81
C GLY A 21 8.75 -5.25 -2.45
N THR A 22 7.79 -5.61 -1.60
CA THR A 22 6.40 -5.87 -2.01
C THR A 22 5.40 -5.20 -1.07
N VAL A 23 4.25 -4.76 -1.63
CA VAL A 23 3.12 -4.23 -0.87
C VAL A 23 1.87 -5.07 -1.11
N ARG A 24 1.13 -5.39 -0.05
CA ARG A 24 -0.14 -6.15 -0.10
C ARG A 24 -1.21 -5.44 0.70
N ALA A 25 -2.47 -5.54 0.27
CA ALA A 25 -3.62 -5.06 1.00
C ALA A 25 -4.54 -6.24 1.35
N SER A 26 -4.97 -6.30 2.61
CA SER A 26 -5.99 -7.23 3.09
C SER A 26 -7.12 -6.43 3.72
N SER A 27 -8.36 -6.67 3.31
CA SER A 27 -9.51 -5.94 3.83
C SER A 27 -10.64 -6.90 4.17
N LYS A 28 -11.36 -6.61 5.24
CA LYS A 28 -12.57 -7.32 5.63
C LYS A 28 -13.63 -6.29 6.01
N VAL A 29 -14.80 -6.42 5.38
CA VAL A 29 -15.93 -5.49 5.59
C VAL A 29 -16.29 -5.48 7.07
N GLY A 30 -16.37 -4.30 7.67
CA GLY A 30 -16.64 -4.12 9.09
C GLY A 30 -15.44 -4.29 10.03
N GLU A 31 -14.28 -4.73 9.52
CA GLU A 31 -13.04 -4.93 10.31
C GLU A 31 -11.90 -4.02 9.86
N GLY A 32 -12.05 -3.39 8.69
CA GLY A 32 -11.09 -2.42 8.15
C GLY A 32 -10.12 -3.05 7.15
N THR A 33 -9.02 -2.34 6.92
CA THR A 33 -8.02 -2.68 5.90
C THR A 33 -6.62 -2.60 6.50
N THR A 34 -5.81 -3.62 6.25
CA THR A 34 -4.39 -3.67 6.61
C THR A 34 -3.54 -3.66 5.34
N PHE A 35 -2.53 -2.80 5.31
CA PHE A 35 -1.49 -2.80 4.29
C PHE A 35 -0.21 -3.37 4.87
N THR A 36 0.41 -4.32 4.18
CA THR A 36 1.65 -4.98 4.60
C THR A 36 2.74 -4.68 3.59
N ILE A 37 3.88 -4.19 4.08
CA ILE A 37 5.08 -3.90 3.28
C ILE A 37 6.17 -4.88 3.70
N LEU A 38 6.79 -5.55 2.74
CA LEU A 38 7.95 -6.41 2.94
C LEU A 38 9.12 -5.83 2.16
N LEU A 39 10.26 -5.65 2.81
CA LEU A 39 11.51 -5.21 2.20
C LEU A 39 12.57 -6.31 2.37
N PRO A 40 13.54 -6.42 1.44
CA PRO A 40 14.74 -7.22 1.64
C PRO A 40 15.50 -6.83 2.92
N ALA A 41 16.29 -7.77 3.46
CA ALA A 41 17.09 -7.58 4.68
C ALA A 41 18.38 -6.79 4.45
#